data_AF-A0A1H7K6E9-F1
#
_entry.id   AF-A0A1H7K6E9-F1
#
_cell.length_a   1.000
_cell.length_b   1.000
_cell.length_c   1.000
_cell.angle_alpha   90.00
_cell.angle_beta   90.00
_cell.angle_gamma   90.00
#
_symmetry.space_group_name_H-M   'P 1'
#
loop_
_entity.id
_entity.type
_entity.pdbx_description
1 polymer ?
#
loop_
_entity_poly.entity_id
_entity_poly.type
_entity_poly.pdbx_seq_one_letter_code
_entity_poly.pdbx_strand_id
1 'polypeptide(L)'
;MERSKVIFGNQMSASAYRKAVKGKEKFIKKYGSDMDRVYHLTDAPAPAIGEPLGVRELKISGKTGVEFNDKSLVIGNIRMGFGHYRISMAIASAARSMGYDPYWFDLCSFSGTTCGKVIAGQNQLYSLGSRISQKSVLFNKLLWEPLNSEGFRQLTYNCSDQKTAELMTPVFRDLPKDIPYVATHVWPSQAAIHAGLTHVVNAIPDNWPMALHLSEGAVHTVQTPSAYLGYRALRGMDKHRILKPMPEDSIVYTGQYIDHELVSNIEYDCAKRIERAQNGKAVRWLMSVGGAGAQKEIFVSMIRRMLPYIKKAKATLFINVGDHKKVWEQLKTEMPHMMPYVTEHFDDFIETSEFANQAIDGEVFGIHAFCHSDIFAAVYSTNLLMRCSDVLITKPSELAFYPIPKLMIKRVGGHEAWGAIRAAEIGDGTYECSTPAETCGMMKLIQHNGDIIEKMCENIITAKNAGIYDGAYKVVKLAVSGKIG
;
A
#
# COMPACT_ATOMS: atom_id res chain seq x y z
N MET A 1 15.71 4.08 -27.37
CA MET A 1 15.18 5.47 -27.30
C MET A 1 15.32 5.96 -25.85
N GLU A 2 15.71 7.21 -25.64
CA GLU A 2 15.85 7.77 -24.27
C GLU A 2 14.47 8.05 -23.65
N ARG A 3 14.11 7.28 -22.62
CA ARG A 3 12.75 7.23 -22.04
C ARG A 3 12.30 8.51 -21.36
N SER A 4 13.23 9.35 -20.90
CA SER A 4 12.90 10.67 -20.37
C SER A 4 12.52 11.68 -21.46
N LYS A 5 12.81 11.42 -22.74
CA LYS A 5 12.44 12.30 -23.87
C LYS A 5 11.08 11.98 -24.46
N VAL A 6 10.64 10.74 -24.41
CA VAL A 6 9.36 10.28 -24.98
C VAL A 6 8.69 9.34 -24.00
N ILE A 7 7.48 9.68 -23.56
CA ILE A 7 6.67 8.90 -22.62
C ILE A 7 5.34 8.56 -23.30
N PHE A 8 5.10 7.28 -23.56
CA PHE A 8 3.95 6.73 -24.28
C PHE A 8 3.69 7.44 -25.61
N GLY A 9 4.75 7.67 -26.39
CA GLY A 9 4.69 8.39 -27.67
C GLY A 9 4.52 9.91 -27.57
N ASN A 10 4.51 10.48 -26.35
CA ASN A 10 4.45 11.92 -26.12
C ASN A 10 5.86 12.50 -25.94
N GLN A 11 6.28 13.37 -26.87
CA GLN A 11 7.57 14.05 -26.81
C GLN A 11 7.59 15.09 -25.69
N MET A 12 8.60 15.01 -24.82
CA MET A 12 8.86 15.99 -23.77
C MET A 12 9.59 17.21 -24.34
N SER A 13 9.29 18.39 -23.81
CA SER A 13 9.96 19.62 -24.22
C SER A 13 11.44 19.59 -23.87
N ALA A 14 12.27 20.26 -24.67
CA ALA A 14 13.71 20.36 -24.39
C ALA A 14 14.00 21.00 -23.02
N SER A 15 13.12 21.90 -22.55
CA SER A 15 13.23 22.50 -21.23
C SER A 15 12.99 21.48 -20.11
N ALA A 16 11.92 20.69 -20.22
CA ALA A 16 11.62 19.63 -19.25
C ALA A 16 12.75 18.60 -19.18
N TYR A 17 13.26 18.16 -20.35
CA TYR A 17 14.38 17.23 -20.42
C TYR A 17 15.67 17.81 -19.79
N ARG A 18 16.03 19.06 -20.10
CA ARG A 18 17.19 19.72 -19.45
C ARG A 18 17.03 19.83 -17.94
N LYS A 19 15.82 20.09 -17.45
CA LYS A 19 15.52 20.11 -16.00
C LYS A 19 15.73 18.73 -15.39
N ALA A 20 15.28 17.67 -16.05
CA ALA A 20 15.48 16.29 -15.61
C ALA A 20 16.98 15.93 -15.50
N VAL A 21 17.78 16.26 -16.53
CA VAL A 21 19.24 16.05 -16.54
C VAL A 21 19.90 16.79 -15.37
N LYS A 22 19.60 18.08 -15.19
CA LYS A 22 20.11 18.86 -14.04
C LYS A 22 19.68 18.28 -12.69
N GLY A 23 18.49 17.69 -12.62
CA GLY A 23 18.00 16.98 -11.43
C GLY A 23 18.88 15.78 -11.09
N LYS A 24 19.14 14.91 -12.08
CA LYS A 24 20.06 13.78 -11.95
C LYS A 24 21.46 14.22 -11.51
N GLU A 25 22.02 15.26 -12.14
CA GLU A 25 23.34 15.82 -11.78
C GLU A 25 23.41 16.32 -10.34
N LYS A 26 22.34 16.92 -9.82
CA LYS A 26 22.26 17.32 -8.41
C LYS A 26 22.33 16.13 -7.47
N PHE A 27 21.66 15.02 -7.81
CA PHE A 27 21.75 13.79 -7.02
C PHE A 27 23.15 13.19 -7.07
N ILE A 28 23.80 13.17 -8.23
CA ILE A 28 25.20 12.73 -8.36
C ILE A 28 26.11 13.61 -7.49
N LYS A 29 25.97 14.94 -7.55
CA LYS A 29 26.77 15.86 -6.74
C LYS A 29 26.57 15.64 -5.23
N LYS A 30 25.35 15.32 -4.81
CA LYS A 30 25.00 15.18 -3.39
C LYS A 30 25.34 13.80 -2.81
N TYR A 31 25.11 12.73 -3.57
CA TYR A 31 25.17 11.36 -3.07
C TYR A 31 26.27 10.50 -3.72
N GLY A 32 26.95 11.03 -4.73
CA GLY A 32 27.90 10.30 -5.56
C GLY A 32 27.23 9.52 -6.70
N SER A 33 28.06 8.92 -7.54
CA SER A 33 27.64 7.99 -8.60
C SER A 33 28.34 6.66 -8.38
N ASP A 34 27.58 5.57 -8.44
CA ASP A 34 28.06 4.19 -8.40
C ASP A 34 27.72 3.44 -9.69
N MET A 35 27.46 4.16 -10.79
CA MET A 35 27.09 3.58 -12.09
C MET A 35 28.09 2.55 -12.63
N ASP A 36 29.38 2.69 -12.28
CA ASP A 36 30.45 1.77 -12.70
C ASP A 36 30.72 0.66 -11.66
N ARG A 37 30.02 0.67 -10.51
CA ARG A 37 30.20 -0.35 -9.47
C ARG A 37 29.42 -1.62 -9.80
N VAL A 38 29.97 -2.73 -9.32
CA VAL A 38 29.35 -4.05 -9.40
C VAL A 38 28.80 -4.39 -8.01
N TYR A 39 27.49 -4.56 -7.93
CA TYR A 39 26.84 -5.08 -6.74
C TYR A 39 26.41 -6.51 -7.01
N HIS A 40 26.80 -7.42 -6.12
CA HIS A 40 26.32 -8.79 -6.15
C HIS A 40 25.19 -9.00 -5.16
N LEU A 41 24.31 -9.95 -5.43
CA LEU A 41 23.15 -10.27 -4.60
C LEU A 41 23.30 -11.64 -3.93
N THR A 42 22.79 -11.73 -2.71
CA THR A 42 22.50 -12.97 -1.98
C THR A 42 21.09 -12.88 -1.44
N ASP A 43 20.47 -13.99 -1.09
CA ASP A 43 19.16 -14.00 -0.43
C ASP A 43 19.24 -14.45 1.03
N ALA A 44 18.26 -14.03 1.82
CA ALA A 44 18.04 -14.45 3.19
C ALA A 44 16.54 -14.45 3.52
N PRO A 45 16.05 -15.23 4.49
CA PRO A 45 14.66 -15.12 4.93
C PRO A 45 14.29 -13.68 5.34
N ALA A 46 13.14 -13.19 4.89
CA ALA A 46 12.64 -11.88 5.31
C ALA A 46 12.12 -11.94 6.77
N PRO A 47 12.44 -10.97 7.64
CA PRO A 47 11.89 -10.90 8.99
C PRO A 47 10.36 -10.82 8.99
N ALA A 48 9.71 -11.51 9.93
CA ALA A 48 8.25 -11.63 10.12
C ALA A 48 7.46 -12.26 8.95
N ILE A 49 7.77 -11.92 7.69
CA ILE A 49 7.02 -12.33 6.50
C ILE A 49 7.65 -13.50 5.72
N GLY A 50 8.89 -13.89 6.04
CA GLY A 50 9.61 -14.92 5.30
C GLY A 50 8.93 -16.28 5.33
N GLU A 51 8.45 -16.71 6.50
CA GLU A 51 7.71 -17.95 6.65
C GLU A 51 6.26 -17.84 6.10
N PRO A 52 5.42 -16.87 6.55
CA PRO A 52 4.02 -16.86 6.14
C PRO A 52 3.82 -16.52 4.66
N LEU A 53 4.71 -15.70 4.07
CA LEU A 53 4.62 -15.29 2.67
C LEU A 53 5.66 -15.97 1.77
N GLY A 54 6.55 -16.80 2.30
CA GLY A 54 7.61 -17.46 1.53
C GLY A 54 8.65 -16.53 0.95
N VAL A 55 8.81 -15.35 1.55
CA VAL A 55 9.62 -14.27 0.98
C VAL A 55 11.09 -14.42 1.36
N ARG A 56 11.96 -14.38 0.35
CA ARG A 56 13.41 -14.25 0.51
C ARG A 56 13.84 -12.84 0.15
N GLU A 57 14.49 -12.14 1.07
CA GLU A 57 15.01 -10.79 0.85
C GLU A 57 16.35 -10.83 0.11
N LEU A 58 16.46 -10.10 -1.01
CA LEU A 58 17.71 -9.90 -1.73
C LEU A 58 18.55 -8.81 -1.06
N LYS A 59 19.81 -9.13 -0.77
CA LYS A 59 20.78 -8.28 -0.07
C LYS A 59 22.04 -8.13 -0.90
N ILE A 60 22.69 -6.98 -0.78
CA ILE A 60 24.02 -6.78 -1.37
C ILE A 60 25.06 -7.62 -0.64
N SER A 61 25.89 -8.33 -1.40
CA SER A 61 26.98 -9.17 -0.94
C SER A 61 28.27 -8.91 -1.74
N GLY A 62 29.39 -9.47 -1.28
CA GLY A 62 30.67 -9.39 -1.99
C GLY A 62 30.78 -10.34 -3.20
N LYS A 63 29.88 -11.32 -3.31
CA LYS A 63 29.80 -12.30 -4.40
C LYS A 63 28.36 -12.75 -4.59
N THR A 64 27.98 -13.15 -5.80
CA THR A 64 26.64 -13.68 -6.06
C THR A 64 26.43 -14.95 -5.23
N GLY A 65 25.37 -14.94 -4.43
CA GLY A 65 24.98 -16.02 -3.51
C GLY A 65 23.52 -16.43 -3.64
N VAL A 66 22.80 -15.88 -4.62
CA VAL A 66 21.43 -16.24 -4.96
C VAL A 66 21.41 -16.92 -6.34
N GLU A 67 20.62 -17.97 -6.47
CA GLU A 67 20.33 -18.63 -7.74
C GLU A 67 18.84 -18.47 -8.07
N PHE A 68 18.55 -18.07 -9.30
CA PHE A 68 17.18 -17.94 -9.81
C PHE A 68 16.82 -19.12 -10.70
N ASN A 69 15.57 -19.55 -10.63
CA ASN A 69 14.99 -20.65 -11.41
C ASN A 69 13.68 -20.21 -12.08
N ASP A 70 13.00 -21.15 -12.75
CA ASP A 70 11.73 -20.94 -13.44
C ASP A 70 10.55 -20.55 -12.52
N LYS A 71 10.70 -20.77 -11.21
CA LYS A 71 9.73 -20.36 -10.18
C LYS A 71 10.02 -18.98 -9.59
N SER A 72 11.16 -18.38 -9.90
CA SER A 72 11.58 -17.12 -9.28
C SER A 72 10.76 -15.93 -9.78
N LEU A 73 10.24 -15.14 -8.84
CA LEU A 73 9.57 -13.87 -9.12
C LEU A 73 10.14 -12.78 -8.22
N VAL A 74 10.59 -11.68 -8.81
CA VAL A 74 11.19 -10.57 -8.06
C VAL A 74 10.16 -9.47 -7.82
N ILE A 75 10.05 -9.00 -6.58
CA ILE A 75 9.14 -7.94 -6.16
C ILE A 75 9.96 -6.72 -5.77
N GLY A 76 9.97 -5.72 -6.65
CA GLY A 76 10.67 -4.46 -6.44
C GLY A 76 9.85 -3.45 -5.66
N ASN A 77 10.40 -2.88 -4.59
CA ASN A 77 9.71 -1.83 -3.83
C ASN A 77 10.66 -0.80 -3.21
N ILE A 78 10.04 0.20 -2.57
CA ILE A 78 10.69 1.18 -1.71
C ILE A 78 9.78 1.51 -0.53
N ARG A 79 10.36 2.03 0.55
CA ARG A 79 9.62 2.62 1.67
C ARG A 79 9.28 4.09 1.42
N MET A 80 8.03 4.36 1.02
CA MET A 80 7.39 5.68 1.10
C MET A 80 6.05 5.65 1.86
N GLY A 81 5.91 4.70 2.80
CA GLY A 81 4.70 4.45 3.59
C GLY A 81 4.38 2.95 3.64
N PHE A 82 3.33 2.57 4.38
CA PHE A 82 2.93 1.16 4.50
C PHE A 82 2.28 0.60 3.22
N GLY A 83 1.70 1.46 2.37
CA GLY A 83 0.97 1.03 1.17
C GLY A 83 1.78 0.20 0.17
N HIS A 84 3.02 0.62 -0.15
CA HIS A 84 3.87 -0.14 -1.09
C HIS A 84 4.25 -1.51 -0.55
N TYR A 85 4.59 -1.62 0.74
CA TYR A 85 4.86 -2.91 1.36
C TYR A 85 3.61 -3.79 1.40
N ARG A 86 2.45 -3.20 1.68
CA ARG A 86 1.17 -3.93 1.70
C ARG A 86 0.87 -4.57 0.34
N ILE A 87 1.05 -3.84 -0.76
CA ILE A 87 0.89 -4.39 -2.11
C ILE A 87 1.97 -5.45 -2.37
N SER A 88 3.21 -5.20 -1.97
CA SER A 88 4.31 -6.16 -2.15
C SER A 88 4.03 -7.49 -1.43
N MET A 89 3.47 -7.43 -0.22
CA MET A 89 3.02 -8.60 0.54
C MET A 89 1.88 -9.32 -0.17
N ALA A 90 0.91 -8.58 -0.74
CA ALA A 90 -0.17 -9.17 -1.52
C ALA A 90 0.35 -9.93 -2.74
N ILE A 91 1.29 -9.34 -3.49
CA ILE A 91 1.93 -10.00 -4.63
C ILE A 91 2.72 -11.24 -4.19
N ALA A 92 3.51 -11.14 -3.10
CA ALA A 92 4.28 -12.27 -2.58
C ALA A 92 3.37 -13.42 -2.15
N SER A 93 2.30 -13.11 -1.41
CA SER A 93 1.30 -14.06 -0.96
C SER A 93 0.63 -14.79 -2.13
N ALA A 94 0.18 -14.04 -3.15
CA ALA A 94 -0.38 -14.61 -4.37
C ALA A 94 0.65 -15.48 -5.12
N ALA A 95 1.88 -15.00 -5.30
CA ALA A 95 2.95 -15.73 -5.98
C ALA A 95 3.23 -17.08 -5.30
N ARG A 96 3.39 -17.09 -3.98
CA ARG A 96 3.58 -18.32 -3.18
C ARG A 96 2.41 -19.29 -3.37
N SER A 97 1.17 -18.81 -3.27
CA SER A 97 -0.02 -19.67 -3.44
C SER A 97 -0.13 -20.26 -4.85
N MET A 98 0.47 -19.61 -5.84
CA MET A 98 0.54 -20.07 -7.23
C MET A 98 1.77 -20.95 -7.51
N GLY A 99 2.59 -21.25 -6.49
CA GLY A 99 3.77 -22.11 -6.62
C GLY A 99 5.03 -21.40 -7.12
N TYR A 100 5.12 -20.07 -6.98
CA TYR A 100 6.32 -19.28 -7.28
C TYR A 100 7.08 -18.93 -6.00
N ASP A 101 8.36 -18.62 -6.18
CA ASP A 101 9.30 -18.21 -5.14
C ASP A 101 9.47 -16.68 -5.17
N PRO A 102 8.80 -15.92 -4.26
CA PRO A 102 8.90 -14.48 -4.23
C PRO A 102 10.21 -14.01 -3.59
N TYR A 103 10.96 -13.20 -4.34
CA TYR A 103 12.16 -12.49 -3.87
C TYR A 103 11.88 -11.01 -3.66
N TRP A 104 12.17 -10.51 -2.47
CA TRP A 104 12.00 -9.11 -2.12
C TRP A 104 13.20 -8.29 -2.53
N PHE A 105 12.98 -7.29 -3.38
CA PHE A 105 14.01 -6.39 -3.87
C PHE A 105 13.70 -4.96 -3.42
N ASP A 106 13.95 -4.70 -2.14
CA ASP A 106 13.73 -3.39 -1.53
C ASP A 106 14.93 -2.46 -1.76
N LEU A 107 14.77 -1.46 -2.61
CA LEU A 107 15.85 -0.52 -2.90
C LEU A 107 16.25 0.33 -1.69
N CYS A 108 15.39 0.44 -0.66
CA CYS A 108 15.73 1.12 0.59
C CYS A 108 16.75 0.34 1.44
N SER A 109 16.79 -0.99 1.33
CA SER A 109 17.73 -1.82 2.09
C SER A 109 19.17 -1.64 1.60
N PHE A 110 19.35 -1.19 0.35
CA PHE A 110 20.63 -0.90 -0.30
C PHE A 110 21.24 0.46 0.11
N SER A 111 21.20 0.78 1.40
CA SER A 111 21.59 2.08 1.98
C SER A 111 23.01 2.56 1.63
N GLY A 112 23.93 1.64 1.31
CA GLY A 112 25.31 1.96 0.89
C GLY A 112 25.43 2.49 -0.54
N THR A 113 24.40 2.34 -1.37
CA THR A 113 24.38 2.69 -2.80
C THR A 113 23.89 4.12 -3.04
N THR A 114 24.15 4.66 -4.23
CA THR A 114 23.55 5.95 -4.66
C THR A 114 22.03 5.85 -4.69
N CYS A 115 21.48 4.72 -5.14
CA CYS A 115 20.04 4.44 -5.13
C CYS A 115 19.44 4.62 -3.72
N GLY A 116 19.96 3.87 -2.74
CA GLY A 116 19.47 3.91 -1.36
C GLY A 116 19.55 5.30 -0.74
N LYS A 117 20.63 6.06 -1.02
CA LYS A 117 20.82 7.44 -0.54
C LYS A 117 19.84 8.44 -1.16
N VAL A 118 19.58 8.32 -2.47
CA VAL A 118 18.59 9.16 -3.18
C VAL A 118 17.21 8.92 -2.57
N ILE A 119 16.83 7.65 -2.37
CA ILE A 119 15.53 7.29 -1.79
C ILE A 119 15.40 7.81 -0.36
N ALA A 120 16.41 7.57 0.48
CA ALA A 120 16.41 8.05 1.87
C ALA A 120 16.28 9.58 1.95
N GLY A 121 17.01 10.31 1.10
CA GLY A 121 16.94 11.76 1.03
C GLY A 121 15.57 12.29 0.64
N GLN A 122 14.92 11.65 -0.32
CA GLN A 122 13.58 12.02 -0.78
C GLN A 122 12.50 11.69 0.26
N ASN A 123 12.62 10.54 0.93
CA ASN A 123 11.73 10.18 2.03
C ASN A 123 11.84 11.16 3.22
N GLN A 124 13.05 11.61 3.55
CA GLN A 124 13.26 12.65 4.57
C GLN A 124 12.59 13.98 4.20
N LEU A 125 12.70 14.41 2.94
CA LEU A 125 12.06 15.62 2.44
C LEU A 125 10.53 15.52 2.48
N TYR A 126 9.97 14.40 2.02
CA TYR A 126 8.53 14.15 2.07
C TYR A 126 8.02 14.13 3.51
N SER A 127 8.71 13.42 4.40
CA SER A 127 8.38 13.36 5.83
C SER A 127 8.44 14.73 6.50
N LEU A 128 9.42 15.56 6.14
CA LEU A 128 9.50 16.94 6.62
C LEU A 128 8.30 17.77 6.13
N GLY A 129 7.99 17.68 4.83
CA GLY A 129 6.84 18.37 4.24
C GLY A 129 5.52 17.93 4.87
N SER A 130 5.34 16.64 5.12
CA SER A 130 4.14 16.10 5.79
C SER A 130 4.01 16.57 7.25
N ARG A 131 5.11 16.78 7.96
CA ARG A 131 5.05 17.34 9.33
C ARG A 131 4.69 18.83 9.32
N ILE A 132 5.15 19.56 8.31
CA ILE A 132 4.80 20.98 8.13
C ILE A 132 3.33 21.11 7.71
N SER A 133 2.86 20.24 6.82
CA SER A 133 1.47 20.23 6.34
C SER A 133 0.47 20.04 7.48
N GLN A 134 0.80 19.24 8.48
CA GLN A 134 -0.03 19.06 9.68
C GLN A 134 -0.15 20.32 10.55
N LYS A 135 0.80 21.26 10.46
CA LYS A 135 0.86 22.45 11.32
C LYS A 135 0.46 23.74 10.62
N SER A 136 0.37 23.74 9.28
CA SER A 136 0.19 24.98 8.51
C SER A 136 -0.81 24.81 7.37
N VAL A 137 -2.01 25.38 7.57
CA VAL A 137 -3.06 25.47 6.54
C VAL A 137 -2.56 26.28 5.33
N LEU A 138 -1.73 27.30 5.55
CA LEU A 138 -1.19 28.12 4.47
C LEU A 138 -0.18 27.34 3.62
N PHE A 139 0.70 26.56 4.25
CA PHE A 139 1.61 25.65 3.54
C PHE A 139 0.82 24.60 2.73
N ASN A 140 -0.29 24.10 3.29
CA ASN A 140 -1.17 23.16 2.58
C ASN A 140 -1.72 23.78 1.30
N LYS A 141 -2.36 24.93 1.43
CA LYS A 141 -3.01 25.62 0.31
C LYS A 141 -2.02 26.06 -0.77
N LEU A 142 -0.82 26.52 -0.39
CA LEU A 142 0.13 27.13 -1.33
C LEU A 142 1.15 26.16 -1.92
N LEU A 143 1.53 25.10 -1.20
CA LEU A 143 2.66 24.25 -1.59
C LEU A 143 2.32 22.77 -1.57
N TRP A 144 1.78 22.25 -0.46
CA TRP A 144 1.57 20.81 -0.30
C TRP A 144 0.48 20.26 -1.22
N GLU A 145 -0.71 20.89 -1.24
CA GLU A 145 -1.82 20.44 -2.07
C GLU A 145 -1.55 20.66 -3.56
N PRO A 146 -1.05 21.81 -4.04
CA PRO A 146 -0.71 21.98 -5.45
C PRO A 146 0.35 20.99 -5.95
N LEU A 147 1.36 20.68 -5.12
CA LEU A 147 2.37 19.68 -5.47
C LEU A 147 1.77 18.28 -5.59
N ASN A 148 0.99 17.85 -4.59
CA ASN A 148 0.41 16.50 -4.54
C ASN A 148 -0.72 16.28 -5.56
N SER A 149 -1.50 17.30 -5.88
CA SER A 149 -2.64 17.19 -6.81
C SER A 149 -2.25 17.43 -8.26
N GLU A 150 -1.34 18.37 -8.52
CA GLU A 150 -1.07 18.91 -9.85
C GLU A 150 0.40 18.84 -10.26
N GLY A 151 1.34 18.84 -9.31
CA GLY A 151 2.76 18.68 -9.58
C GLY A 151 3.11 17.25 -9.99
N PHE A 152 2.82 16.28 -9.12
CA PHE A 152 3.04 14.84 -9.36
C PHE A 152 2.19 14.27 -10.49
N ARG A 153 1.13 14.99 -10.87
CA ARG A 153 0.26 14.60 -11.96
C ARG A 153 0.90 14.76 -13.35
N GLN A 154 1.86 15.66 -13.52
CA GLN A 154 2.36 16.04 -14.85
C GLN A 154 3.41 15.09 -15.43
N LEU A 155 3.35 14.83 -16.74
CA LEU A 155 4.40 14.05 -17.46
C LEU A 155 5.80 14.67 -17.34
N THR A 156 5.90 15.99 -17.17
CA THR A 156 7.18 16.67 -16.96
C THR A 156 7.82 16.29 -15.62
N TYR A 157 7.02 15.93 -14.62
CA TYR A 157 7.50 15.35 -13.37
C TYR A 157 8.04 13.94 -13.64
N ASN A 158 7.25 13.10 -14.32
CA ASN A 158 7.67 11.75 -14.69
C ASN A 158 8.99 11.71 -15.48
N CYS A 159 9.19 12.66 -16.41
CA CYS A 159 10.45 12.86 -17.13
C CYS A 159 11.66 13.01 -16.19
N SER A 160 11.48 13.73 -15.07
CA SER A 160 12.54 13.94 -14.06
C SER A 160 12.80 12.67 -13.25
N ASP A 161 11.75 11.94 -12.88
CA ASP A 161 11.84 10.67 -12.18
C ASP A 161 12.53 9.61 -13.03
N GLN A 162 12.12 9.48 -14.30
CA GLN A 162 12.73 8.54 -15.24
C GLN A 162 14.23 8.80 -15.39
N LYS A 163 14.64 10.08 -15.49
CA LYS A 163 16.07 10.42 -15.58
C LYS A 163 16.83 10.11 -14.30
N THR A 164 16.18 10.25 -13.15
CA THR A 164 16.77 9.93 -11.84
C THR A 164 16.91 8.42 -11.63
N ALA A 165 15.94 7.62 -12.09
CA ALA A 165 15.94 6.16 -11.98
C ALA A 165 17.14 5.48 -12.67
N GLU A 166 17.78 6.14 -13.64
CA GLU A 166 19.05 5.67 -14.22
C GLU A 166 20.13 5.43 -13.15
N LEU A 167 20.15 6.23 -12.08
CA LEU A 167 21.09 6.10 -10.94
C LEU A 167 20.81 4.87 -10.05
N MET A 168 19.74 4.14 -10.32
CA MET A 168 19.31 3.01 -9.50
C MET A 168 19.62 1.65 -10.15
N THR A 169 20.13 1.66 -11.38
CA THR A 169 20.42 0.46 -12.17
C THR A 169 21.54 -0.45 -11.64
N PRO A 170 22.60 0.01 -10.92
CA PRO A 170 23.73 -0.85 -10.58
C PRO A 170 23.38 -2.09 -9.75
N VAL A 171 22.34 -2.03 -8.91
CA VAL A 171 21.92 -3.14 -8.05
C VAL A 171 21.15 -4.23 -8.78
N PHE A 172 20.73 -4.00 -10.03
CA PHE A 172 19.96 -4.96 -10.84
C PHE A 172 20.83 -5.94 -11.62
N ARG A 173 22.16 -5.87 -11.48
CA ARG A 173 23.09 -6.58 -12.38
C ARG A 173 22.92 -8.09 -12.33
N ASP A 174 22.77 -8.65 -11.14
CA ASP A 174 22.66 -10.09 -10.91
C ASP A 174 21.27 -10.65 -11.29
N LEU A 175 20.28 -9.81 -11.62
CA LEU A 175 18.96 -10.26 -12.03
C LEU A 175 18.98 -10.69 -13.52
N PRO A 176 18.46 -11.90 -13.85
CA PRO A 176 18.21 -12.29 -15.24
C PRO A 176 17.31 -11.27 -15.95
N LYS A 177 17.56 -11.00 -17.22
CA LYS A 177 16.86 -9.92 -17.95
C LYS A 177 15.40 -10.23 -18.27
N ASP A 178 15.04 -11.50 -18.22
CA ASP A 178 13.71 -12.06 -18.46
C ASP A 178 13.02 -12.54 -17.16
N ILE A 179 13.64 -12.32 -15.99
CA ILE A 179 13.01 -12.69 -14.73
C ILE A 179 11.67 -11.96 -14.56
N PRO A 180 10.58 -12.65 -14.18
CA PRO A 180 9.32 -12.00 -13.83
C PRO A 180 9.55 -10.97 -12.72
N TYR A 181 9.28 -9.71 -13.02
CA TYR A 181 9.54 -8.60 -12.11
C TYR A 181 8.27 -7.78 -11.89
N VAL A 182 7.84 -7.67 -10.63
CA VAL A 182 6.69 -6.85 -10.22
C VAL A 182 7.19 -5.71 -9.34
N ALA A 183 7.10 -4.48 -9.82
CA ALA A 183 7.35 -3.30 -9.02
C ALA A 183 6.07 -2.78 -8.38
N THR A 184 6.10 -2.46 -7.08
CA THR A 184 4.96 -1.85 -6.36
C THR A 184 5.14 -0.35 -6.14
N HIS A 185 6.18 0.21 -6.76
CA HIS A 185 6.44 1.64 -6.87
C HIS A 185 7.11 1.93 -8.21
N VAL A 186 6.97 3.16 -8.70
CA VAL A 186 7.47 3.56 -10.02
C VAL A 186 8.99 3.45 -10.15
N TRP A 187 9.77 3.85 -9.14
CA TRP A 187 11.23 3.86 -9.22
C TRP A 187 11.87 2.49 -9.43
N PRO A 188 11.51 1.43 -8.67
CA PRO A 188 12.00 0.09 -8.98
C PRO A 188 11.57 -0.36 -10.39
N SER A 189 10.36 -0.02 -10.85
CA SER A 189 9.94 -0.30 -12.24
C SER A 189 10.83 0.38 -13.27
N GLN A 190 11.03 1.70 -13.14
CA GLN A 190 11.83 2.49 -14.07
C GLN A 190 13.30 2.04 -14.06
N ALA A 191 13.84 1.73 -12.88
CA ALA A 191 15.19 1.24 -12.71
C ALA A 191 15.38 -0.15 -13.35
N ALA A 192 14.41 -1.06 -13.17
CA ALA A 192 14.40 -2.38 -13.82
C ALA A 192 14.47 -2.24 -15.34
N ILE A 193 13.61 -1.38 -15.92
CA ILE A 193 13.60 -1.10 -17.35
C ILE A 193 14.93 -0.50 -17.83
N HIS A 194 15.50 0.44 -17.07
CA HIS A 194 16.81 1.02 -17.40
C HIS A 194 17.96 0.02 -17.28
N ALA A 195 17.84 -0.97 -16.38
CA ALA A 195 18.78 -2.06 -16.23
C ALA A 195 18.61 -3.18 -17.28
N GLY A 196 17.62 -3.03 -18.19
CA GLY A 196 17.38 -3.93 -19.30
C GLY A 196 16.49 -5.14 -18.99
N LEU A 197 15.75 -5.11 -17.87
CA LEU A 197 14.73 -6.13 -17.64
C LEU A 197 13.59 -5.96 -18.66
N THR A 198 13.06 -7.08 -19.12
CA THR A 198 12.08 -7.16 -20.21
C THR A 198 10.67 -7.49 -19.72
N HIS A 199 10.55 -8.13 -18.56
CA HIS A 199 9.28 -8.63 -18.01
C HIS A 199 8.89 -7.83 -16.75
N VAL A 200 8.66 -6.52 -16.93
CA VAL A 200 8.39 -5.59 -15.82
C VAL A 200 6.91 -5.22 -15.77
N VAL A 201 6.26 -5.58 -14.66
CA VAL A 201 4.92 -5.14 -14.30
C VAL A 201 5.01 -4.07 -13.22
N ASN A 202 4.36 -2.92 -13.43
CA ASN A 202 4.29 -1.82 -12.48
C ASN A 202 2.89 -1.76 -11.84
N ALA A 203 2.78 -2.28 -10.62
CA ALA A 203 1.55 -2.28 -9.84
C ALA A 203 1.29 -0.90 -9.22
N ILE A 204 0.38 -0.14 -9.83
CA ILE A 204 0.06 1.22 -9.40
C ILE A 204 -0.78 1.19 -8.11
N PRO A 205 -0.32 1.82 -7.02
CA PRO A 205 -0.99 1.74 -5.71
C PRO A 205 -2.24 2.63 -5.59
N ASP A 206 -2.30 3.71 -6.35
CA ASP A 206 -3.31 4.77 -6.21
C ASP A 206 -4.41 4.65 -7.28
N ASN A 207 -5.60 5.14 -6.96
CA ASN A 207 -6.73 5.25 -7.87
C ASN A 207 -6.85 6.61 -8.54
N TRP A 208 -6.03 7.59 -8.13
CA TRP A 208 -5.95 8.90 -8.77
C TRP A 208 -4.86 8.91 -9.84
N PRO A 209 -5.21 9.06 -11.13
CA PRO A 209 -4.24 9.05 -12.22
C PRO A 209 -3.20 10.17 -12.11
N MET A 210 -1.96 9.79 -11.79
CA MET A 210 -0.81 10.70 -11.69
C MET A 210 0.37 10.16 -12.48
N ALA A 211 1.02 11.02 -13.27
CA ALA A 211 2.21 10.65 -14.03
C ALA A 211 3.38 10.16 -13.16
N LEU A 212 3.45 10.56 -11.89
CA LEU A 212 4.39 10.00 -10.90
C LEU A 212 4.38 8.46 -10.92
N HIS A 213 3.26 7.80 -11.17
CA HIS A 213 3.18 6.34 -11.13
C HIS A 213 3.55 5.63 -12.44
N LEU A 214 3.96 6.36 -13.48
CA LEU A 214 4.19 5.80 -14.80
C LEU A 214 5.64 5.36 -15.04
N SER A 215 5.82 4.24 -15.70
CA SER A 215 7.12 3.67 -16.08
C SER A 215 7.09 3.27 -17.55
N GLU A 216 7.62 4.14 -18.43
CA GLU A 216 7.72 3.86 -19.86
C GLU A 216 8.44 2.53 -20.11
N GLY A 217 7.79 1.60 -20.82
CA GLY A 217 8.32 0.27 -21.13
C GLY A 217 7.88 -0.84 -20.18
N ALA A 218 7.18 -0.54 -19.09
CA ALA A 218 6.53 -1.53 -18.24
C ALA A 218 5.04 -1.71 -18.60
N VAL A 219 4.46 -2.86 -18.24
CA VAL A 219 3.00 -3.02 -18.23
C VAL A 219 2.46 -2.53 -16.89
N HIS A 220 1.50 -1.63 -16.91
CA HIS A 220 0.94 -1.04 -15.70
C HIS A 220 -0.29 -1.83 -15.28
N THR A 221 -0.40 -2.17 -14.00
CA THR A 221 -1.65 -2.72 -13.47
C THR A 221 -2.32 -1.69 -12.58
N VAL A 222 -3.65 -1.67 -12.62
CA VAL A 222 -4.48 -0.77 -11.81
C VAL A 222 -5.61 -1.53 -11.12
N GLN A 223 -6.08 -0.97 -10.01
CA GLN A 223 -7.05 -1.61 -9.12
C GLN A 223 -8.51 -1.28 -9.43
N THR A 224 -8.78 -0.29 -10.30
CA THR A 224 -10.14 0.15 -10.61
C THR A 224 -10.34 0.50 -12.09
N PRO A 225 -11.58 0.38 -12.60
CA PRO A 225 -11.92 0.84 -13.95
C PRO A 225 -11.68 2.33 -14.17
N SER A 226 -11.92 3.17 -13.16
CA SER A 226 -11.67 4.62 -13.24
C SER A 226 -10.18 4.95 -13.36
N ALA A 227 -9.32 4.24 -12.61
CA ALA A 227 -7.88 4.35 -12.77
C ALA A 227 -7.44 3.89 -14.15
N TYR A 228 -7.98 2.76 -14.66
CA TYR A 228 -7.67 2.26 -16.01
C TYR A 228 -7.93 3.33 -17.07
N LEU A 229 -9.15 3.87 -17.13
CA LEU A 229 -9.50 4.90 -18.11
C LEU A 229 -8.66 6.18 -17.93
N GLY A 230 -8.46 6.58 -16.67
CA GLY A 230 -7.71 7.79 -16.36
C GLY A 230 -6.24 7.73 -16.75
N TYR A 231 -5.57 6.61 -16.50
CA TYR A 231 -4.20 6.37 -16.93
C TYR A 231 -4.11 6.14 -18.44
N ARG A 232 -4.98 5.31 -19.02
CA ARG A 232 -5.01 5.05 -20.47
C ARG A 232 -5.14 6.34 -21.27
N ALA A 233 -5.94 7.29 -20.81
CA ALA A 233 -6.12 8.60 -21.43
C ALA A 233 -5.08 9.67 -21.00
N LEU A 234 -4.17 9.36 -20.08
CA LEU A 234 -3.23 10.30 -19.45
C LEU A 234 -3.95 11.56 -18.91
N ARG A 235 -5.10 11.36 -18.25
CA ARG A 235 -6.05 12.42 -17.88
C ARG A 235 -5.42 13.46 -16.93
N GLY A 236 -5.25 14.67 -17.44
CA GLY A 236 -4.76 15.83 -16.67
C GLY A 236 -3.26 15.80 -16.40
N MET A 237 -2.49 15.00 -17.16
CA MET A 237 -1.03 14.91 -17.04
C MET A 237 -0.28 15.94 -17.90
N ASP A 238 -1.01 16.79 -18.62
CA ASP A 238 -0.52 17.99 -19.33
C ASP A 238 -1.64 19.04 -19.30
N LYS A 239 -1.28 20.31 -19.05
CA LYS A 239 -2.23 21.42 -18.92
C LYS A 239 -2.47 22.16 -20.23
N HIS A 240 -1.61 21.97 -21.21
CA HIS A 240 -1.55 22.81 -22.41
C HIS A 240 -1.93 22.06 -23.68
N ARG A 241 -1.88 20.73 -23.67
CA ARG A 241 -2.24 19.91 -24.84
C ARG A 241 -2.92 18.61 -24.45
N ILE A 242 -3.62 18.05 -25.43
CA ILE A 242 -4.14 16.69 -25.38
C ILE A 242 -2.97 15.73 -25.63
N LEU A 243 -2.82 14.75 -24.74
CA LEU A 243 -1.77 13.74 -24.84
C LEU A 243 -2.24 12.57 -25.71
N LYS A 244 -1.29 11.93 -26.40
CA LYS A 244 -1.53 10.61 -26.99
C LYS A 244 -1.78 9.62 -25.86
N PRO A 245 -2.82 8.79 -25.97
CA PRO A 245 -3.14 7.86 -24.90
C PRO A 245 -2.07 6.76 -24.80
N MET A 246 -1.95 6.13 -23.64
CA MET A 246 -1.01 5.02 -23.42
C MET A 246 -1.30 3.88 -24.41
N PRO A 247 -0.31 3.13 -24.93
CA PRO A 247 -0.56 1.91 -25.69
C PRO A 247 -1.49 0.91 -24.96
N GLU A 248 -2.28 0.13 -25.69
CA GLU A 248 -3.26 -0.79 -25.09
C GLU A 248 -2.59 -1.87 -24.22
N ASP A 249 -1.51 -2.44 -24.74
CA ASP A 249 -0.62 -3.42 -24.13
C ASP A 249 0.15 -2.91 -22.91
N SER A 250 0.16 -1.58 -22.68
CA SER A 250 0.91 -0.96 -21.59
C SER A 250 0.12 -0.79 -20.29
N ILE A 251 -1.17 -1.13 -20.26
CA ILE A 251 -2.00 -1.02 -19.04
C ILE A 251 -3.11 -2.07 -18.97
N VAL A 252 -3.29 -2.66 -17.79
CA VAL A 252 -4.29 -3.71 -17.53
C VAL A 252 -5.05 -3.42 -16.23
N TYR A 253 -6.39 -3.50 -16.29
CA TYR A 253 -7.21 -3.55 -15.09
C TYR A 253 -7.15 -4.96 -14.50
N THR A 254 -6.62 -5.09 -13.29
CA THR A 254 -6.45 -6.39 -12.63
C THR A 254 -7.42 -6.59 -11.46
N GLY A 255 -7.88 -5.51 -10.84
CA GLY A 255 -8.63 -5.59 -9.59
C GLY A 255 -7.75 -5.25 -8.39
N GLN A 256 -8.31 -5.38 -7.20
CA GLN A 256 -7.70 -4.95 -5.95
C GLN A 256 -6.56 -5.89 -5.55
N TYR A 257 -5.46 -5.31 -5.06
CA TYR A 257 -4.26 -6.07 -4.67
C TYR A 257 -4.39 -6.62 -3.26
N ILE A 258 -5.01 -7.79 -3.13
CA ILE A 258 -5.25 -8.46 -1.86
C ILE A 258 -4.41 -9.74 -1.78
N ASP A 259 -3.84 -10.00 -0.61
CA ASP A 259 -3.08 -11.22 -0.33
C ASP A 259 -3.94 -12.48 -0.40
N HIS A 260 -3.29 -13.62 -0.65
CA HIS A 260 -3.97 -14.91 -0.78
C HIS A 260 -4.77 -15.24 0.47
N GLU A 261 -4.17 -15.06 1.64
CA GLU A 261 -4.73 -15.33 2.95
C GLU A 261 -6.12 -14.70 3.12
N LEU A 262 -6.28 -13.43 2.75
CA LEU A 262 -7.60 -12.78 2.79
C LEU A 262 -8.54 -13.26 1.68
N VAL A 263 -8.06 -13.37 0.43
CA VAL A 263 -8.93 -13.75 -0.71
C VAL A 263 -9.49 -15.16 -0.58
N SER A 264 -8.66 -16.13 -0.18
CA SER A 264 -9.06 -17.53 -0.03
C SER A 264 -10.11 -17.72 1.07
N ASN A 265 -10.09 -16.84 2.07
CA ASN A 265 -10.95 -16.94 3.25
C ASN A 265 -12.17 -16.01 3.23
N ILE A 266 -12.40 -15.22 2.18
CA ILE A 266 -13.51 -14.23 2.11
C ILE A 266 -14.86 -14.83 2.55
N GLU A 267 -15.24 -15.99 2.01
CA GLU A 267 -16.55 -16.59 2.29
C GLU A 267 -16.66 -17.04 3.74
N TYR A 268 -15.61 -17.70 4.25
CA TYR A 268 -15.55 -18.15 5.63
C TYR A 268 -15.60 -16.97 6.61
N ASP A 269 -14.73 -15.98 6.40
CA ASP A 269 -14.63 -14.83 7.28
C ASP A 269 -15.93 -13.99 7.22
N CYS A 270 -16.56 -13.83 6.04
CA CYS A 270 -17.87 -13.17 5.91
C CYS A 270 -18.99 -13.94 6.63
N ALA A 271 -19.04 -15.27 6.48
CA ALA A 271 -20.02 -16.10 7.18
C ALA A 271 -19.88 -15.94 8.71
N LYS A 272 -18.64 -15.89 9.22
CA LYS A 272 -18.36 -15.67 10.64
C LYS A 272 -18.79 -14.29 11.14
N ARG A 273 -18.60 -13.24 10.33
CA ARG A 273 -19.08 -11.88 10.62
C ARG A 273 -20.60 -11.83 10.69
N ILE A 274 -21.28 -12.43 9.72
CA ILE A 274 -22.74 -12.53 9.68
C ILE A 274 -23.26 -13.31 10.89
N GLU A 275 -22.67 -14.47 11.19
CA GLU A 275 -23.05 -15.30 12.35
C GLU A 275 -22.93 -14.50 13.66
N ARG A 276 -21.85 -13.74 13.86
CA ARG A 276 -21.70 -12.87 15.05
C ARG A 276 -22.77 -11.79 15.10
N ALA A 277 -23.04 -11.14 13.98
CA ALA A 277 -24.04 -10.09 13.86
C ALA A 277 -25.45 -10.61 14.20
N GLN A 278 -25.87 -11.71 13.59
CA GLN A 278 -27.18 -12.33 13.78
C GLN A 278 -27.38 -12.87 15.21
N ASN A 279 -26.33 -13.37 15.85
CA ASN A 279 -26.39 -13.87 17.22
C ASN A 279 -26.18 -12.77 18.29
N GLY A 280 -26.09 -11.50 17.90
CA GLY A 280 -25.92 -10.38 18.84
C GLY A 280 -24.63 -10.45 19.68
N LYS A 281 -23.59 -11.11 19.14
CA LYS A 281 -22.25 -11.18 19.74
C LYS A 281 -21.56 -9.82 19.68
N ALA A 282 -20.44 -9.67 20.40
CA ALA A 282 -19.68 -8.43 20.38
C ALA A 282 -19.17 -8.11 18.97
N VAL A 283 -19.47 -6.89 18.48
CA VAL A 283 -18.94 -6.41 17.20
C VAL A 283 -17.46 -6.09 17.36
N ARG A 284 -16.63 -6.66 16.49
CA ARG A 284 -15.17 -6.52 16.52
C ARG A 284 -14.72 -5.45 15.53
N TRP A 285 -14.18 -4.38 16.08
CA TRP A 285 -13.69 -3.24 15.32
C TRP A 285 -12.17 -3.29 15.23
N LEU A 286 -11.63 -3.20 14.02
CA LEU A 286 -10.21 -3.00 13.80
C LEU A 286 -9.96 -1.53 13.46
N MET A 287 -9.18 -0.85 14.29
CA MET A 287 -8.75 0.52 14.09
C MET A 287 -7.30 0.52 13.61
N SER A 288 -7.09 0.87 12.35
CA SER A 288 -5.75 1.07 11.79
C SER A 288 -5.33 2.53 11.98
N VAL A 289 -4.31 2.74 12.81
CA VAL A 289 -3.82 4.06 13.17
C VAL A 289 -2.47 4.31 12.48
N GLY A 290 -2.46 5.24 11.53
CA GLY A 290 -1.22 5.71 10.90
C GLY A 290 -0.46 6.73 11.78
N GLY A 291 0.84 6.88 11.55
CA GLY A 291 1.72 7.73 12.36
C GLY A 291 1.50 9.24 12.24
N ALA A 292 0.57 9.69 11.40
CA ALA A 292 0.44 11.09 11.03
C ALA A 292 -0.22 11.98 12.10
N GLY A 293 -0.79 11.46 13.19
CA GLY A 293 -1.39 12.25 14.27
C GLY A 293 -2.60 13.13 13.89
N ALA A 294 -2.82 13.40 12.60
CA ALA A 294 -3.88 14.24 12.04
C ALA A 294 -5.29 13.69 12.31
N GLN A 295 -5.39 12.42 12.72
CA GLN A 295 -6.65 11.73 13.02
C GLN A 295 -6.77 11.37 14.50
N LYS A 296 -5.93 11.92 15.38
CA LYS A 296 -5.96 11.60 16.81
C LYS A 296 -7.33 11.90 17.45
N GLU A 297 -7.88 13.08 17.17
CA GLU A 297 -9.16 13.53 17.72
C GLU A 297 -10.33 12.61 17.33
N ILE A 298 -10.35 12.11 16.08
CA ILE A 298 -11.40 11.20 15.62
C ILE A 298 -11.28 9.84 16.32
N PHE A 299 -10.07 9.30 16.50
CA PHE A 299 -9.86 8.04 17.22
C PHE A 299 -10.28 8.15 18.68
N VAL A 300 -9.88 9.22 19.39
CA VAL A 300 -10.29 9.47 20.78
C VAL A 300 -11.81 9.56 20.92
N SER A 301 -12.47 10.29 20.01
CA SER A 301 -13.93 10.42 19.99
C SER A 301 -14.63 9.06 19.80
N MET A 302 -14.14 8.25 18.86
CA MET A 302 -14.66 6.91 18.61
C MET A 302 -14.45 5.97 19.80
N ILE A 303 -13.23 5.87 20.33
CA ILE A 303 -12.91 5.02 21.50
C ILE A 303 -13.80 5.40 22.68
N ARG A 304 -13.95 6.71 22.96
CA ARG A 304 -14.84 7.20 24.02
C ARG A 304 -16.28 6.78 23.81
N ARG A 305 -16.78 6.81 22.56
CA ARG A 305 -18.14 6.38 22.23
C ARG A 305 -18.31 4.85 22.26
N MET A 306 -17.26 4.08 21.97
CA MET A 306 -17.27 2.61 22.02
C MET A 306 -17.16 2.07 23.45
N LEU A 307 -16.51 2.80 24.36
CA LEU A 307 -16.21 2.32 25.71
C LEU A 307 -17.44 1.78 26.48
N PRO A 308 -18.65 2.39 26.42
CA PRO A 308 -19.83 1.81 27.04
C PRO A 308 -20.25 0.44 26.46
N TYR A 309 -20.02 0.19 25.17
CA TYR A 309 -20.29 -1.10 24.52
C TYR A 309 -19.24 -2.13 24.91
N ILE A 310 -17.97 -1.73 24.98
CA ILE A 310 -16.85 -2.57 25.44
C ILE A 310 -17.10 -3.05 26.87
N LYS A 311 -17.49 -2.14 27.77
CA LYS A 311 -17.85 -2.46 29.17
C LYS A 311 -18.98 -3.49 29.31
N LYS A 312 -19.88 -3.56 28.33
CA LYS A 312 -21.02 -4.47 28.30
C LYS A 312 -20.75 -5.73 27.46
N ALA A 313 -19.49 -5.95 27.03
CA ALA A 313 -19.12 -7.03 26.12
C ALA A 313 -19.97 -7.05 24.82
N LYS A 314 -20.33 -5.87 24.31
CA LYS A 314 -21.07 -5.68 23.05
C LYS A 314 -20.19 -5.16 21.90
N ALA A 315 -18.98 -4.71 22.23
CA ALA A 315 -17.97 -4.36 21.24
C ALA A 315 -16.58 -4.80 21.73
N THR A 316 -15.72 -5.15 20.79
CA THR A 316 -14.30 -5.44 21.01
C THR A 316 -13.51 -4.56 20.06
N LEU A 317 -12.40 -3.99 20.52
CA LEU A 317 -11.61 -3.04 19.74
C LEU A 317 -10.17 -3.51 19.59
N PHE A 318 -9.74 -3.77 18.36
CA PHE A 318 -8.35 -4.00 18.01
C PHE A 318 -7.75 -2.68 17.51
N ILE A 319 -6.65 -2.23 18.10
CA ILE A 319 -5.97 -0.99 17.73
C ILE A 319 -4.58 -1.36 17.21
N ASN A 320 -4.36 -1.27 15.91
CA ASN A 320 -3.02 -1.45 15.33
C ASN A 320 -2.40 -0.07 15.05
N VAL A 321 -1.34 0.28 15.80
CA VAL A 321 -0.58 1.53 15.61
C VAL A 321 0.66 1.36 14.72
N GLY A 322 0.85 0.19 14.11
CA GLY A 322 2.01 -0.12 13.28
C GLY A 322 3.33 -0.04 14.07
N ASP A 323 4.30 0.71 13.54
CA ASP A 323 5.60 0.98 14.19
C ASP A 323 5.59 2.27 15.05
N HIS A 324 4.41 2.81 15.36
CA HIS A 324 4.25 4.12 15.99
C HIS A 324 3.93 4.06 17.49
N LYS A 325 4.84 3.47 18.29
CA LYS A 325 4.70 3.39 19.76
C LYS A 325 4.36 4.73 20.43
N LYS A 326 4.89 5.84 19.92
CA LYS A 326 4.57 7.19 20.43
C LYS A 326 3.09 7.55 20.29
N VAL A 327 2.42 7.11 19.23
CA VAL A 327 0.99 7.34 19.03
C VAL A 327 0.19 6.57 20.07
N TRP A 328 0.59 5.34 20.36
CA TRP A 328 -0.02 4.55 21.43
C TRP A 328 0.12 5.21 22.81
N GLU A 329 1.33 5.64 23.20
CA GLU A 329 1.55 6.33 24.48
C GLU A 329 0.70 7.61 24.62
N GLN A 330 0.51 8.32 23.51
CA GLN A 330 -0.36 9.49 23.47
C GLN A 330 -1.85 9.12 23.65
N LEU A 331 -2.31 8.03 23.03
CA LEU A 331 -3.68 7.53 23.22
C LEU A 331 -3.93 7.12 24.68
N LYS A 332 -2.97 6.45 25.33
CA LYS A 332 -3.06 6.12 26.77
C LYS A 332 -3.21 7.36 27.64
N THR A 333 -2.46 8.41 27.32
CA THR A 333 -2.50 9.69 28.05
C THR A 333 -3.85 10.41 27.88
N GLU A 334 -4.43 10.37 26.68
CA GLU A 334 -5.72 11.03 26.39
C GLU A 334 -6.94 10.24 26.83
N MET A 335 -6.82 8.91 26.94
CA MET A 335 -7.90 8.00 27.27
C MET A 335 -7.55 7.06 28.45
N PRO A 336 -7.14 7.58 29.63
CA PRO A 336 -6.72 6.74 30.75
C PRO A 336 -7.83 5.79 31.23
N HIS A 337 -9.10 6.16 31.04
CA HIS A 337 -10.26 5.34 31.40
C HIS A 337 -10.44 4.07 30.53
N MET A 338 -9.71 3.94 29.42
CA MET A 338 -9.74 2.72 28.60
C MET A 338 -8.83 1.63 29.16
N MET A 339 -7.79 1.99 29.90
CA MET A 339 -6.71 1.09 30.32
C MET A 339 -7.15 -0.17 31.08
N PRO A 340 -8.20 -0.14 31.94
CA PRO A 340 -8.67 -1.36 32.59
C PRO A 340 -9.20 -2.44 31.63
N TYR A 341 -9.41 -2.10 30.36
CA TYR A 341 -9.92 -3.00 29.32
C TYR A 341 -8.85 -3.35 28.28
N VAL A 342 -7.60 -2.90 28.47
CA VAL A 342 -6.55 -3.00 27.46
C VAL A 342 -5.63 -4.20 27.71
N THR A 343 -5.36 -4.95 26.65
CA THR A 343 -4.25 -5.91 26.54
C THR A 343 -3.29 -5.44 25.44
N GLU A 344 -1.99 -5.36 25.74
CA GLU A 344 -0.95 -4.93 24.78
C GLU A 344 -0.25 -6.16 24.19
N HIS A 345 -0.17 -6.23 22.85
CA HIS A 345 0.43 -7.29 22.04
C HIS A 345 1.60 -6.72 21.23
N PHE A 346 2.75 -6.51 21.89
CA PHE A 346 3.84 -5.70 21.34
C PHE A 346 5.09 -6.51 21.02
N ASP A 347 5.68 -6.23 19.86
CA ASP A 347 6.96 -6.78 19.41
C ASP A 347 7.06 -8.32 19.38
N ASP A 348 5.92 -9.02 19.47
CA ASP A 348 5.82 -10.47 19.29
C ASP A 348 4.84 -10.78 18.15
N PHE A 349 5.40 -11.00 16.96
CA PHE A 349 4.59 -11.25 15.76
C PHE A 349 4.00 -12.68 15.74
N ILE A 350 4.63 -13.63 16.43
CA ILE A 350 4.11 -15.00 16.56
C ILE A 350 2.86 -14.96 17.42
N GLU A 351 2.92 -14.30 18.58
CA GLU A 351 1.77 -14.12 19.46
C GLU A 351 0.63 -13.36 18.75
N THR A 352 0.92 -12.27 18.02
CA THR A 352 -0.11 -11.57 17.22
C THR A 352 -0.77 -12.51 16.21
N SER A 353 0.00 -13.39 15.57
CA SER A 353 -0.53 -14.36 14.60
C SER A 353 -1.39 -15.44 15.27
N GLU A 354 -0.95 -15.95 16.41
CA GLU A 354 -1.71 -16.91 17.23
C GLU A 354 -3.01 -16.30 17.75
N PHE A 355 -2.95 -15.07 18.29
CA PHE A 355 -4.11 -14.31 18.71
C PHE A 355 -5.10 -14.14 17.56
N ALA A 356 -4.64 -13.68 16.39
CA ALA A 356 -5.50 -13.47 15.24
C ALA A 356 -6.20 -14.78 14.82
N ASN A 357 -5.45 -15.89 14.76
CA ASN A 357 -5.99 -17.20 14.42
C ASN A 357 -7.01 -17.72 15.45
N GLN A 358 -6.70 -17.65 16.74
CA GLN A 358 -7.63 -18.06 17.81
C GLN A 358 -8.89 -17.20 17.83
N ALA A 359 -8.74 -15.89 17.57
CA ALA A 359 -9.85 -14.95 17.57
C ALA A 359 -10.85 -15.19 16.43
N ILE A 360 -10.48 -15.87 15.33
CA ILE A 360 -11.41 -16.15 14.22
C ILE A 360 -12.67 -16.88 14.73
N ASP A 361 -12.47 -17.91 15.55
CA ASP A 361 -13.54 -18.75 16.09
C ASP A 361 -13.79 -18.56 17.60
N GLY A 362 -12.79 -18.06 18.34
CA GLY A 362 -12.88 -17.80 19.77
C GLY A 362 -13.63 -16.52 20.12
N GLU A 363 -14.04 -16.36 21.37
CA GLU A 363 -14.58 -15.10 21.89
C GLU A 363 -13.45 -14.17 22.34
N VAL A 364 -13.61 -12.88 22.07
CA VAL A 364 -12.62 -11.86 22.38
C VAL A 364 -13.33 -10.62 22.90
N PHE A 365 -12.85 -10.05 24.00
CA PHE A 365 -13.46 -8.93 24.70
C PHE A 365 -12.43 -7.89 25.09
N GLY A 366 -12.87 -6.64 25.23
CA GLY A 366 -11.99 -5.55 25.65
C GLY A 366 -11.34 -4.84 24.47
N ILE A 367 -10.14 -4.33 24.71
CA ILE A 367 -9.32 -3.56 23.78
C ILE A 367 -7.97 -4.27 23.64
N HIS A 368 -7.58 -4.62 22.43
CA HIS A 368 -6.27 -5.22 22.15
C HIS A 368 -5.45 -4.27 21.32
N ALA A 369 -4.29 -3.86 21.83
CA ALA A 369 -3.40 -2.92 21.17
C ALA A 369 -2.19 -3.65 20.56
N PHE A 370 -1.89 -3.38 19.30
CA PHE A 370 -0.81 -4.02 18.54
C PHE A 370 0.20 -2.96 18.08
N CYS A 371 1.48 -3.24 18.31
CA CYS A 371 2.58 -2.37 17.92
C CYS A 371 3.82 -3.23 17.68
N HIS A 372 4.48 -3.06 16.52
CA HIS A 372 5.70 -3.81 16.18
C HIS A 372 6.76 -2.86 15.66
N SER A 373 7.96 -2.94 16.22
CA SER A 373 9.15 -2.23 15.76
C SER A 373 9.65 -2.75 14.41
N ASP A 374 9.47 -4.04 14.13
CA ASP A 374 9.61 -4.59 12.80
C ASP A 374 8.47 -4.10 11.90
N ILE A 375 8.85 -3.47 10.78
CA ILE A 375 7.88 -2.84 9.88
C ILE A 375 7.04 -3.87 9.13
N PHE A 376 7.60 -5.05 8.83
CA PHE A 376 6.86 -6.07 8.10
C PHE A 376 5.77 -6.66 8.99
N ALA A 377 6.08 -6.96 10.24
CA ALA A 377 5.11 -7.30 11.28
C ALA A 377 4.06 -6.19 11.44
N ALA A 378 4.48 -4.93 11.60
CA ALA A 378 3.57 -3.79 11.77
C ALA A 378 2.50 -3.69 10.66
N VAL A 379 2.93 -3.87 9.40
CA VAL A 379 2.02 -3.82 8.24
C VAL A 379 1.13 -5.06 8.17
N TYR A 380 1.72 -6.25 8.31
CA TYR A 380 1.03 -7.52 8.07
C TYR A 380 0.09 -7.93 9.22
N SER A 381 0.36 -7.51 10.46
CA SER A 381 -0.58 -7.68 11.59
C SER A 381 -1.96 -7.10 11.28
N THR A 382 -2.05 -6.04 10.47
CA THR A 382 -3.37 -5.52 10.02
C THR A 382 -4.13 -6.57 9.21
N ASN A 383 -3.47 -7.27 8.29
CA ASN A 383 -4.11 -8.25 7.41
C ASN A 383 -4.56 -9.48 8.21
N LEU A 384 -3.74 -9.96 9.14
CA LEU A 384 -4.10 -11.07 10.03
C LEU A 384 -5.32 -10.71 10.90
N LEU A 385 -5.31 -9.52 11.52
CA LEU A 385 -6.41 -9.06 12.36
C LEU A 385 -7.71 -8.82 11.57
N MET A 386 -7.65 -8.54 10.26
CA MET A 386 -8.88 -8.39 9.46
C MET A 386 -9.72 -9.66 9.44
N ARG A 387 -9.09 -10.84 9.44
CA ARG A 387 -9.79 -12.14 9.41
C ARG A 387 -10.74 -12.32 10.59
N CYS A 388 -10.28 -11.93 11.78
CA CYS A 388 -11.06 -12.06 13.01
C CYS A 388 -11.89 -10.81 13.36
N SER A 389 -11.87 -9.76 12.52
CA SER A 389 -12.59 -8.50 12.73
C SER A 389 -13.89 -8.43 11.93
N ASP A 390 -14.87 -7.67 12.41
CA ASP A 390 -16.14 -7.44 11.72
C ASP A 390 -16.12 -6.17 10.87
N VAL A 391 -15.48 -5.11 11.36
CA VAL A 391 -15.45 -3.81 10.69
C VAL A 391 -14.08 -3.16 10.82
N LEU A 392 -13.54 -2.68 9.70
CA LEU A 392 -12.31 -1.89 9.66
C LEU A 392 -12.62 -0.40 9.68
N ILE A 393 -12.02 0.31 10.63
CA ILE A 393 -11.97 1.78 10.69
C ILE A 393 -10.67 2.21 10.03
N THR A 394 -10.78 2.90 8.89
CA THR A 394 -9.61 3.33 8.13
C THR A 394 -9.88 4.56 7.29
N LYS A 395 -8.80 5.28 6.95
CA LYS A 395 -8.85 6.31 5.91
C LYS A 395 -8.98 5.64 4.53
N PRO A 396 -9.54 6.33 3.53
CA PRO A 396 -9.83 5.75 2.23
C PRO A 396 -8.61 5.64 1.29
N SER A 397 -7.49 5.14 1.82
CA SER A 397 -6.24 4.94 1.07
C SER A 397 -6.09 3.46 0.66
N GLU A 398 -4.91 2.86 0.86
CA GLU A 398 -4.62 1.46 0.48
C GLU A 398 -5.58 0.45 1.12
N LEU A 399 -6.07 0.70 2.33
CA LEU A 399 -6.98 -0.20 3.02
C LEU A 399 -8.42 -0.12 2.50
N ALA A 400 -8.73 0.84 1.62
CA ALA A 400 -10.06 0.95 1.01
C ALA A 400 -10.39 -0.23 0.08
N PHE A 401 -9.37 -0.98 -0.34
CA PHE A 401 -9.50 -2.09 -1.27
C PHE A 401 -9.74 -3.44 -0.58
N TYR A 402 -9.64 -3.50 0.74
CA TYR A 402 -9.64 -4.77 1.46
C TYR A 402 -11.05 -5.35 1.64
N PRO A 403 -11.24 -6.68 1.50
CA PRO A 403 -12.54 -7.37 1.53
C PRO A 403 -13.06 -7.56 2.96
N ILE A 404 -13.28 -6.45 3.67
CA ILE A 404 -13.87 -6.37 5.01
C ILE A 404 -14.88 -5.23 5.03
N PRO A 405 -16.00 -5.30 5.79
CA PRO A 405 -16.85 -4.13 6.02
C PRO A 405 -16.03 -2.95 6.54
N LYS A 406 -16.20 -1.75 5.96
CA LYS A 406 -15.35 -0.58 6.25
C LYS A 406 -16.15 0.64 6.71
N LEU A 407 -15.71 1.25 7.80
CA LEU A 407 -16.07 2.63 8.17
C LEU A 407 -14.96 3.57 7.69
N MET A 408 -15.25 4.34 6.64
CA MET A 408 -14.31 5.31 6.06
C MET A 408 -14.28 6.60 6.86
N ILE A 409 -13.14 6.88 7.50
CA ILE A 409 -12.91 8.16 8.19
C ILE A 409 -12.28 9.19 7.25
N LYS A 410 -12.35 10.46 7.64
CA LYS A 410 -11.81 11.60 6.89
C LYS A 410 -10.40 11.33 6.35
N ARG A 411 -10.21 11.56 5.05
CA ARG A 411 -8.93 11.43 4.36
C ARG A 411 -7.89 12.47 4.80
N VAL A 412 -6.63 12.17 4.55
CA VAL A 412 -5.50 13.10 4.74
C VAL A 412 -5.10 13.72 3.41
N GLY A 413 -5.06 12.92 2.34
CA GLY A 413 -4.74 13.36 0.98
C GLY A 413 -5.98 13.51 0.11
N GLY A 414 -6.03 14.54 -0.74
CA GLY A 414 -7.17 14.75 -1.65
C GLY A 414 -7.41 13.60 -2.63
N HIS A 415 -6.36 12.89 -3.05
CA HIS A 415 -6.45 11.74 -3.96
C HIS A 415 -7.17 10.53 -3.31
N GLU A 416 -7.13 10.40 -1.99
CA GLU A 416 -7.74 9.28 -1.25
C GLU A 416 -9.28 9.28 -1.35
N ALA A 417 -9.91 10.38 -1.79
CA ALA A 417 -11.36 10.46 -2.00
C ALA A 417 -11.90 9.31 -2.89
N TRP A 418 -11.11 8.90 -3.88
CA TRP A 418 -11.50 7.85 -4.83
C TRP A 418 -11.55 6.45 -4.20
N GLY A 419 -10.81 6.22 -3.10
CA GLY A 419 -10.90 4.98 -2.35
C GLY A 419 -12.26 4.85 -1.65
N ALA A 420 -12.75 5.92 -1.02
CA ALA A 420 -14.04 5.94 -0.33
C ALA A 420 -15.19 5.74 -1.33
N ILE A 421 -15.14 6.44 -2.46
CA ILE A 421 -16.13 6.28 -3.53
C ILE A 421 -16.14 4.82 -4.00
N ARG A 422 -14.96 4.23 -4.27
CA ARG A 422 -14.90 2.85 -4.75
C ARG A 422 -15.49 1.85 -3.74
N ALA A 423 -15.17 1.99 -2.46
CA ALA A 423 -15.69 1.09 -1.42
C ALA A 423 -17.22 1.25 -1.26
N ALA A 424 -17.73 2.47 -1.30
CA ALA A 424 -19.16 2.75 -1.26
C ALA A 424 -19.91 2.14 -2.46
N GLU A 425 -19.36 2.25 -3.67
CA GLU A 425 -19.96 1.69 -4.90
C GLU A 425 -19.85 0.16 -4.98
N ILE A 426 -18.80 -0.45 -4.41
CA ILE A 426 -18.77 -1.91 -4.19
C ILE A 426 -19.81 -2.31 -3.12
N GLY A 427 -20.08 -1.42 -2.17
CA GLY A 427 -20.97 -1.67 -1.05
C GLY A 427 -20.29 -2.40 0.11
N ASP A 428 -18.95 -2.42 0.14
CA ASP A 428 -18.15 -3.04 1.20
C ASP A 428 -17.57 -2.01 2.19
N GLY A 429 -17.94 -0.74 2.04
CA GLY A 429 -17.59 0.34 2.95
C GLY A 429 -18.58 1.50 2.91
N THR A 430 -18.52 2.34 3.92
CA THR A 430 -19.30 3.58 3.95
C THR A 430 -18.73 4.59 2.95
N TYR A 431 -19.53 5.61 2.61
CA TYR A 431 -18.97 6.87 2.12
C TYR A 431 -18.03 7.50 3.18
N GLU A 432 -17.20 8.46 2.77
CA GLU A 432 -16.27 9.13 3.66
C GLU A 432 -17.01 9.95 4.73
N CYS A 433 -16.86 9.57 5.99
CA CYS A 433 -17.32 10.34 7.14
C CYS A 433 -16.30 11.43 7.47
N SER A 434 -16.66 12.68 7.20
CA SER A 434 -15.75 13.83 7.21
C SER A 434 -15.60 14.48 8.59
N THR A 435 -16.48 14.17 9.54
CA THR A 435 -16.46 14.74 10.90
C THR A 435 -16.49 13.66 11.99
N PRO A 436 -15.98 13.94 13.21
CA PRO A 436 -16.12 13.03 14.33
C PRO A 436 -17.57 12.70 14.69
N ALA A 437 -18.48 13.68 14.55
CA ALA A 437 -19.90 13.50 14.84
C ALA A 437 -20.57 12.52 13.86
N GLU A 438 -20.34 12.72 12.56
CA GLU A 438 -20.82 11.84 11.50
C GLU A 438 -20.23 10.43 11.64
N THR A 439 -18.92 10.32 11.85
CA THR A 439 -18.23 9.04 12.06
C THR A 439 -18.82 8.28 13.25
N CYS A 440 -19.05 8.95 14.39
CA CYS A 440 -19.69 8.34 15.54
C CYS A 440 -21.16 7.96 15.29
N GLY A 441 -21.87 8.70 14.45
CA GLY A 441 -23.23 8.38 14.02
C GLY A 441 -23.27 7.10 13.19
N MET A 442 -22.39 7.00 12.19
CA MET A 442 -22.25 5.81 11.36
C MET A 442 -21.77 4.60 12.15
N MET A 443 -20.80 4.78 13.06
CA MET A 443 -20.35 3.73 13.97
C MET A 443 -21.49 3.18 14.81
N LYS A 444 -22.38 4.04 15.32
CA LYS A 444 -23.58 3.59 16.03
C LYS A 444 -24.50 2.79 15.12
N LEU A 445 -24.74 3.25 13.90
CA LEU A 445 -25.60 2.53 12.96
C LEU A 445 -25.08 1.11 12.74
N ILE A 446 -23.79 0.97 12.42
CA ILE A 446 -23.13 -0.33 12.21
C ILE A 446 -23.12 -1.20 13.48
N GLN A 447 -22.97 -0.59 14.66
CA GLN A 447 -22.94 -1.28 15.96
C GLN A 447 -24.30 -1.88 16.36
N HIS A 448 -25.42 -1.38 15.80
CA HIS A 448 -26.77 -1.87 16.12
C HIS A 448 -27.28 -2.80 15.03
N ASN A 449 -28.08 -3.80 15.44
CA ASN A 449 -28.87 -4.70 14.58
C ASN A 449 -28.10 -5.60 13.59
N GLY A 450 -26.82 -5.35 13.31
CA GLY A 450 -25.99 -6.23 12.49
C GLY A 450 -26.30 -6.20 10.99
N ASP A 451 -27.40 -5.57 10.58
CA ASP A 451 -27.91 -5.48 9.21
C ASP A 451 -26.89 -4.85 8.24
N ILE A 452 -26.17 -3.80 8.69
CA ILE A 452 -25.14 -3.17 7.86
C ILE A 452 -23.93 -4.10 7.65
N ILE A 453 -23.52 -4.85 8.67
CA ILE A 453 -22.40 -5.80 8.57
C ILE A 453 -22.78 -6.93 7.61
N GLU A 454 -23.97 -7.48 7.77
CA GLU A 454 -24.52 -8.52 6.89
C GLU A 454 -24.54 -8.03 5.44
N LYS A 455 -25.09 -6.82 5.21
CA LYS A 455 -25.16 -6.27 3.86
C LYS A 455 -23.80 -6.06 3.21
N MET A 456 -22.83 -5.54 3.98
CA MET A 456 -21.47 -5.35 3.47
C MET A 456 -20.80 -6.70 3.19
N CYS A 457 -21.03 -7.73 3.99
CA CYS A 457 -20.51 -9.08 3.75
C CYS A 457 -21.07 -9.71 2.48
N GLU A 458 -22.38 -9.59 2.23
CA GLU A 458 -23.01 -10.04 0.97
C GLU A 458 -22.38 -9.36 -0.26
N ASN A 459 -22.13 -8.05 -0.17
CA ASN A 459 -21.51 -7.29 -1.24
C ASN A 459 -20.06 -7.72 -1.48
N ILE A 460 -19.32 -8.02 -0.40
CA ILE A 460 -17.95 -8.58 -0.51
C ILE A 460 -17.98 -9.94 -1.22
N ILE A 461 -18.91 -10.83 -0.88
CA ILE A 461 -19.05 -12.13 -1.55
C ILE A 461 -19.41 -11.94 -3.04
N THR A 462 -20.31 -11.00 -3.34
CA THR A 462 -20.66 -10.63 -4.73
C THR A 462 -19.43 -10.12 -5.50
N ALA A 463 -18.62 -9.25 -4.87
CA ALA A 463 -17.39 -8.73 -5.44
C ALA A 463 -16.31 -9.80 -5.63
N LYS A 464 -16.20 -10.77 -4.70
CA LYS A 464 -15.35 -11.96 -4.86
C LYS A 464 -15.76 -12.76 -6.09
N ASN A 465 -17.04 -13.05 -6.26
CA ASN A 465 -17.54 -13.82 -7.40
C ASN A 465 -17.31 -13.10 -8.74
N ALA A 466 -17.26 -11.78 -8.74
CA ALA A 466 -16.86 -10.96 -9.88
C ALA A 466 -15.33 -10.87 -10.10
N GLY A 467 -14.52 -11.49 -9.24
CA GLY A 467 -13.06 -11.48 -9.31
C GLY A 467 -12.43 -10.11 -9.01
N ILE A 468 -13.12 -9.25 -8.24
CA ILE A 468 -12.66 -7.89 -7.91
C ILE A 468 -11.38 -7.94 -7.05
N TYR A 469 -11.27 -8.91 -6.14
CA TYR A 469 -10.15 -9.03 -5.20
C TYR A 469 -8.97 -9.86 -5.75
N ASP A 470 -9.03 -10.32 -7.00
CA ASP A 470 -8.00 -11.20 -7.61
C ASP A 470 -6.79 -10.43 -8.18
N GLY A 471 -6.67 -9.13 -7.89
CA GLY A 471 -5.69 -8.26 -8.53
C GLY A 471 -4.27 -8.77 -8.41
N ALA A 472 -3.88 -9.23 -7.22
CA ALA A 472 -2.54 -9.76 -6.98
C ALA A 472 -2.23 -11.01 -7.83
N TYR A 473 -3.17 -11.96 -7.93
CA TYR A 473 -3.00 -13.15 -8.79
C TYR A 473 -2.86 -12.78 -10.26
N LYS A 474 -3.69 -11.83 -10.73
CA LYS A 474 -3.65 -11.36 -12.12
C LYS A 474 -2.35 -10.63 -12.43
N VAL A 475 -1.81 -9.86 -11.48
CA VAL A 475 -0.47 -9.24 -11.58
C VAL A 475 0.63 -10.29 -11.70
N VAL A 476 0.62 -11.30 -10.82
CA VAL A 476 1.60 -12.40 -10.88
C VAL A 476 1.50 -13.10 -12.23
N LYS A 477 0.30 -13.52 -12.63
CA LYS A 477 0.07 -14.19 -13.92
C LYS A 477 0.60 -13.36 -15.11
N LEU A 478 0.37 -12.04 -15.09
CA LEU A 478 0.88 -11.13 -16.11
C LEU A 478 2.40 -11.14 -16.17
N ALA A 479 3.07 -10.98 -15.02
CA ALA A 479 4.53 -10.96 -14.93
C ALA A 479 5.16 -12.28 -15.41
N VAL A 480 4.61 -13.43 -15.02
CA VAL A 480 5.20 -14.74 -15.40
C VAL A 480 4.89 -15.12 -16.84
N SER A 481 3.76 -14.68 -17.39
CA SER A 481 3.38 -15.04 -18.77
C SER A 481 4.28 -14.43 -19.84
N GLY A 482 5.03 -13.38 -19.51
CA GLY A 482 5.83 -12.60 -20.46
C GLY A 482 5.03 -11.93 -21.58
N LYS A 483 3.70 -12.04 -21.54
CA LYS A 483 2.81 -11.33 -22.44
C LYS A 483 2.72 -9.88 -21.97
N ILE A 484 3.66 -9.08 -22.44
CA ILE A 484 3.41 -7.67 -22.74
C ILE A 484 2.34 -7.72 -23.85
N GLY A 485 1.19 -7.08 -23.62
CA GLY A 485 -0.08 -7.33 -24.34
C GLY A 485 -0.01 -7.41 -25.86
#